data_AF-A0A517Y663-F1
#
_entry.id   AF-A0A517Y663-F1
#
_cell.length_a   1.000
_cell.length_b   1.000
_cell.length_c   1.000
_cell.angle_alpha   90.00
_cell.angle_beta   90.00
_cell.angle_gamma   90.00
#
_symmetry.space_group_name_H-M   'P 1'
#
loop_
_entity.id
_entity.type
_entity.pdbx_description
1 polymer ?
#
loop_
_entity_poly.entity_id
_entity_poly.type
_entity_poly.pdbx_seq_one_letter_code
_entity_poly.pdbx_strand_id
1 'polypeptide(L)'
;MIDFFWELRQQQQVSQAESSAASAKQQVSQHSSRLRDMEQQLARVTLVSQAVWELLRERVGLTEDELVDKITEVDLRDGSKDNRLAHQVLACPKCQRTLSTKNVRCIYCSCEVPKEHVFQ
;
A
#
# COMPACT_ATOMS: atom_id res chain seq x y z
N MET A 1 0.73 -57.46 9.09
CA MET A 1 1.60 -56.64 8.21
C MET A 1 0.85 -55.48 7.59
N ILE A 2 -0.37 -55.66 7.06
CA ILE A 2 -1.18 -54.57 6.46
C ILE A 2 -1.52 -53.48 7.51
N ASP A 3 -1.83 -53.86 8.75
CA ASP A 3 -2.16 -52.90 9.83
C ASP A 3 -0.99 -51.99 10.21
N PHE A 4 0.24 -52.53 10.22
CA PHE A 4 1.45 -51.74 10.50
C PHE A 4 1.71 -50.68 9.44
N PHE A 5 1.51 -51.01 8.16
CA PHE A 5 1.61 -50.02 7.07
C PHE A 5 0.50 -48.97 7.14
N TRP A 6 -0.69 -49.33 7.62
CA TRP A 6 -1.80 -48.41 7.79
C TRP A 6 -1.56 -47.44 8.96
N GLU A 7 -1.11 -47.93 10.11
CA GLU A 7 -0.74 -47.11 11.28
C GLU A 7 0.40 -46.14 10.97
N LEU A 8 1.45 -46.59 10.27
CA LEU A 8 2.54 -45.71 9.83
C LEU A 8 2.04 -44.58 8.92
N ARG A 9 1.16 -44.90 7.97
CA ARG A 9 0.58 -43.91 7.07
C ARG A 9 -0.38 -42.97 7.80
N GLN A 10 -1.11 -43.46 8.79
CA GLN A 10 -2.00 -42.65 9.62
C GLN A 10 -1.18 -41.67 10.48
N GLN A 11 -0.11 -42.14 11.11
CA GLN A 11 0.77 -41.31 11.92
C GLN A 11 1.45 -40.21 11.09
N GLN A 12 1.85 -40.52 9.86
CA GLN A 12 2.35 -39.51 8.91
C GLN A 12 1.29 -38.47 8.54
N GLN A 13 0.06 -38.89 8.27
CA GLN A 13 -1.04 -37.95 7.94
C GLN A 13 -1.40 -37.04 9.11
N VAL A 14 -1.43 -37.57 10.33
CA VAL A 14 -1.69 -36.77 11.54
C VAL A 14 -0.58 -35.75 11.76
N SER A 15 0.69 -36.17 11.66
CA SER A 15 1.82 -35.25 11.78
C SER A 15 1.82 -34.16 10.69
N GLN A 16 1.42 -34.51 9.46
CA GLN A 16 1.29 -33.53 8.38
C GLN A 16 0.12 -32.55 8.63
N ALA A 17 -1.01 -33.03 9.14
CA ALA A 17 -2.14 -32.18 9.51
C ALA A 17 -1.78 -31.22 10.67
N GLU A 18 -1.07 -31.71 11.70
CA GLU A 18 -0.60 -30.90 12.82
C GLU A 18 0.40 -29.83 12.39
N SER A 19 1.38 -30.18 11.56
CA SER A 19 2.35 -29.21 11.03
C SER A 19 1.70 -28.16 10.12
N SER A 20 0.73 -28.56 9.30
CA SER A 20 -0.07 -27.64 8.49
C SER A 20 -0.90 -26.68 9.37
N ALA A 21 -1.57 -27.21 10.41
CA ALA A 21 -2.33 -26.40 11.36
C ALA A 21 -1.44 -25.43 12.14
N ALA A 22 -0.24 -25.86 12.56
CA ALA A 22 0.74 -25.00 13.23
C ALA A 22 1.23 -23.86 12.31
N SER A 23 1.54 -24.16 11.05
CA SER A 23 1.92 -23.16 10.05
C SER A 23 0.79 -22.15 9.78
N ALA A 24 -0.44 -22.62 9.61
CA ALA A 24 -1.61 -21.75 9.44
C ALA A 24 -1.81 -20.83 10.64
N LYS A 25 -1.69 -21.36 11.87
CA LYS A 25 -1.79 -20.55 13.11
C LYS A 25 -0.70 -19.49 13.17
N GLN A 26 0.53 -19.83 12.79
CA GLN A 26 1.63 -18.88 12.74
C GLN A 26 1.37 -17.77 11.71
N GLN A 27 0.88 -18.11 10.51
CA GLN A 27 0.53 -17.12 9.48
C GLN A 27 -0.58 -16.17 9.96
N VAL A 28 -1.64 -16.69 10.60
CA VAL A 28 -2.70 -15.86 11.18
C VAL A 28 -2.14 -14.91 12.24
N SER A 29 -1.27 -15.40 13.12
CA SER A 29 -0.61 -14.56 14.12
C SER A 29 0.22 -13.44 13.48
N GLN A 30 1.00 -13.76 12.44
CA GLN A 30 1.80 -12.77 11.71
C GLN A 30 0.92 -11.74 10.99
N HIS A 31 -0.16 -12.16 10.33
CA HIS A 31 -1.11 -11.24 9.70
C HIS A 31 -1.81 -10.34 10.72
N SER A 32 -2.19 -10.88 11.88
CA SER A 32 -2.77 -10.07 12.97
C SER A 32 -1.81 -9.02 13.52
N SER A 33 -0.50 -9.30 13.53
CA SER A 33 0.51 -8.33 13.93
C SER A 33 0.65 -7.24 12.88
N ARG A 34 0.74 -7.62 11.59
CA ARG A 34 0.84 -6.66 10.49
C ARG A 34 -0.37 -5.74 10.42
N LEU A 35 -1.58 -6.24 10.65
CA LEU A 35 -2.79 -5.42 10.71
C LEU A 35 -2.70 -4.38 11.83
N ARG A 36 -2.29 -4.79 13.04
CA ARG A 36 -2.09 -3.87 14.16
C ARG A 36 -1.04 -2.79 13.85
N ASP A 37 0.06 -3.17 13.22
CA ASP A 37 1.09 -2.21 12.84
C ASP A 37 0.58 -1.22 11.79
N MET A 38 -0.22 -1.69 10.82
CA MET A 38 -0.86 -0.83 9.81
C MET A 38 -1.89 0.12 10.43
N GLU A 39 -2.70 -0.35 11.37
CA GLU A 39 -3.65 0.47 12.13
C GLU A 39 -2.94 1.58 12.91
N GLN A 40 -1.81 1.26 13.57
CA GLN A 40 -1.01 2.25 14.28
C GLN A 40 -0.39 3.30 13.32
N GLN A 41 0.11 2.86 12.16
CA GLN A 41 0.64 3.77 11.16
C GLN A 41 -0.45 4.69 10.60
N LEU A 42 -1.64 4.16 10.33
CA LEU A 42 -2.78 4.94 9.86
C LEU A 42 -3.20 5.97 10.90
N ALA A 43 -3.35 5.58 12.17
CA ALA A 43 -3.68 6.51 13.26
C ALA A 43 -2.64 7.64 13.38
N ARG A 44 -1.34 7.31 13.24
CA ARG A 44 -0.27 8.31 13.26
C ARG A 44 -0.38 9.28 12.08
N VAL A 45 -0.63 8.78 10.87
CA VAL A 45 -0.79 9.64 9.68
C VAL A 45 -2.01 10.53 9.83
N THR A 46 -3.14 10.01 10.31
CA THR A 46 -4.35 10.81 10.58
C THR A 46 -4.06 11.94 11.56
N LEU A 47 -3.36 11.65 12.67
CA LEU A 47 -2.99 12.66 13.66
C LEU A 47 -2.09 13.75 13.06
N VAL A 48 -1.09 13.36 12.27
CA VAL A 48 -0.20 14.32 11.60
C VAL A 48 -0.98 15.17 10.58
N SER A 49 -1.83 14.56 9.77
CA SER A 49 -2.68 15.27 8.80
C SER A 49 -3.61 16.27 9.48
N GLN A 50 -4.21 15.88 10.62
CA GLN A 50 -5.03 16.79 11.43
C GLN A 50 -4.20 17.95 11.97
N ALA A 51 -3.03 17.70 12.55
CA ALA A 51 -2.16 18.76 13.06
C ALA A 51 -1.71 19.73 11.95
N VAL A 52 -1.39 19.21 10.76
CA VAL A 52 -1.06 20.03 9.58
C VAL A 52 -2.25 20.88 9.17
N TRP A 53 -3.47 20.31 9.15
CA TRP A 53 -4.68 21.06 8.83
C TRP A 53 -4.95 22.19 9.84
N GLU A 54 -4.88 21.91 11.14
CA GLU A 54 -5.07 22.91 12.19
C GLU A 54 -4.05 24.05 12.07
N LEU A 55 -2.78 23.72 11.82
CA LEU A 55 -1.74 24.73 11.56
C LEU A 55 -2.04 25.58 10.33
N LEU A 56 -2.50 24.99 9.23
CA LEU A 56 -2.87 25.72 8.01
C LEU A 56 -4.08 26.62 8.23
N ARG A 57 -5.10 26.11 8.92
CA ARG A 57 -6.30 26.88 9.28
C ARG A 57 -5.94 28.09 10.15
N GLU A 58 -5.11 27.91 11.18
CA GLU A 58 -4.71 28.99 12.10
C GLU A 58 -3.81 30.03 11.43
N ARG A 59 -2.86 29.60 10.59
CA ARG A 59 -1.84 30.50 10.02
C ARG A 59 -2.26 31.16 8.71
N VAL A 60 -3.07 30.49 7.91
CA VAL A 60 -3.43 30.92 6.55
C VAL A 60 -4.92 31.30 6.46
N GLY A 61 -5.75 30.85 7.39
CA GLY A 61 -7.17 31.15 7.41
C GLY A 61 -7.99 30.33 6.41
N LEU A 62 -7.46 29.18 5.96
CA LEU A 62 -8.16 28.30 5.03
C LEU A 62 -9.46 27.77 5.65
N THR A 63 -10.50 27.67 4.82
CA THR A 63 -11.79 27.12 5.23
C THR A 63 -11.86 25.61 4.98
N GLU A 64 -12.72 24.93 5.71
CA GLU A 64 -12.93 23.49 5.54
C GLU A 64 -13.45 23.13 4.14
N ASP A 65 -14.24 24.03 3.53
CA ASP A 65 -14.73 23.87 2.16
C ASP A 65 -13.58 23.86 1.13
N GLU A 66 -12.60 24.77 1.29
CA GLU A 66 -11.41 24.82 0.43
C GLU A 66 -10.57 23.54 0.52
N LEU A 67 -10.50 22.95 1.72
CA LEU A 67 -9.83 21.66 1.92
C LEU A 67 -10.56 20.53 1.18
N VAL A 68 -11.89 20.45 1.32
CA VAL A 68 -12.72 19.42 0.66
C VAL A 68 -12.64 19.53 -0.86
N ASP A 69 -12.68 20.75 -1.39
CA ASP A 69 -12.50 21.02 -2.81
C ASP A 69 -11.11 20.57 -3.27
N LYS A 70 -10.07 20.87 -2.48
CA LYS A 70 -8.71 20.46 -2.81
C LYS A 70 -8.51 18.95 -2.78
N ILE A 71 -9.12 18.24 -1.83
CA ILE A 71 -9.11 16.78 -1.77
C ILE A 71 -9.75 16.20 -3.03
N THR A 72 -10.90 16.74 -3.44
CA THR A 72 -11.61 16.32 -4.64
C THR A 72 -10.78 16.58 -5.91
N GLU A 73 -10.12 17.73 -5.99
CA GLU A 73 -9.22 18.07 -7.09
C GLU A 73 -8.04 17.09 -7.17
N VAL A 74 -7.43 16.74 -6.03
CA VAL A 74 -6.31 15.80 -5.96
C VAL A 74 -6.73 14.38 -6.37
N ASP A 75 -7.88 13.89 -5.90
CA ASP A 75 -8.44 12.58 -6.28
C ASP A 75 -8.69 12.51 -7.80
N LEU A 76 -9.25 13.57 -8.39
CA LEU A 76 -9.54 13.62 -9.82
C LEU A 76 -8.28 13.71 -10.71
N ARG A 77 -7.14 14.18 -10.20
CA ARG A 77 -5.89 14.31 -10.97
C ARG A 77 -5.29 12.95 -11.33
N ASP A 78 -5.59 11.87 -10.61
CA ASP A 78 -5.01 10.54 -10.84
C ASP A 78 -5.79 9.68 -11.87
N GLY A 79 -6.91 10.18 -12.38
CA GLY A 79 -7.62 9.59 -13.52
C GLY A 79 -8.80 8.65 -13.17
N SER A 80 -9.17 8.50 -11.89
CA SER A 80 -10.46 7.92 -11.50
C SER A 80 -10.87 8.38 -10.11
N LYS A 81 -12.18 8.63 -9.94
CA LYS A 81 -12.81 8.96 -8.66
C LYS A 81 -12.94 7.68 -7.82
N ASP A 82 -11.84 7.15 -7.33
CA ASP A 82 -11.79 5.87 -6.61
C ASP A 82 -11.34 5.99 -5.15
N ASN A 83 -11.20 7.23 -4.62
CA ASN A 83 -10.68 7.53 -3.28
C ASN A 83 -9.29 6.90 -3.06
N ARG A 84 -8.51 6.70 -4.13
CA ARG A 84 -7.18 6.09 -4.10
C ARG A 84 -6.24 6.90 -4.98
N LEU A 85 -5.01 7.05 -4.51
CA LEU A 85 -3.93 7.52 -5.37
C LEU A 85 -3.58 6.36 -6.32
N ALA A 86 -4.03 6.44 -7.56
CA ALA A 86 -3.57 5.55 -8.62
C ALA A 86 -2.08 5.85 -8.93
N HIS A 87 -1.39 4.92 -9.57
CA HIS A 87 -0.05 5.21 -10.06
C HIS A 87 -0.20 5.81 -11.46
N GLN A 88 -0.11 7.13 -11.57
CA GLN A 88 -0.04 7.79 -12.86
C GLN A 88 1.05 7.17 -13.74
N VAL A 89 0.71 6.99 -15.00
CA VAL A 89 1.59 6.35 -15.97
C VAL A 89 2.20 7.47 -16.83
N LEU A 90 3.50 7.74 -16.65
CA LEU A 90 4.20 8.81 -17.35
C LEU A 90 4.85 8.29 -18.64
N ALA A 91 4.79 9.08 -19.71
CA ALA A 91 5.53 8.79 -20.94
C ALA A 91 6.88 9.53 -20.92
N CYS A 92 7.97 8.84 -21.27
CA CYS A 92 9.28 9.48 -21.38
C CYS A 92 9.30 10.51 -22.53
N PRO A 93 9.74 11.76 -22.31
CA PRO A 93 9.77 12.77 -23.38
C PRO A 93 10.73 12.43 -24.53
N LYS A 94 11.77 11.61 -24.28
CA LYS A 94 12.78 11.27 -25.29
C LYS A 94 12.49 9.97 -26.04
N CYS A 95 12.04 8.93 -25.35
CA CYS A 95 11.84 7.61 -25.96
C CYS A 95 10.37 7.19 -26.05
N GLN A 96 9.44 8.03 -25.57
CA GLN A 96 7.99 7.82 -25.57
C GLN A 96 7.50 6.50 -24.93
N ARG A 97 8.39 5.81 -24.20
CA ARG A 97 8.03 4.60 -23.48
C ARG A 97 7.33 4.95 -22.18
N THR A 98 6.36 4.12 -21.85
CA THR A 98 5.59 4.13 -20.62
C THR A 98 6.49 3.82 -19.42
N LEU A 99 6.44 4.65 -18.40
CA LEU A 99 7.23 4.55 -17.18
C LEU A 99 6.30 4.63 -15.97
N SER A 100 6.66 3.90 -14.91
CA SER A 100 6.08 4.11 -13.58
C SER A 100 6.61 5.42 -13.00
N THR A 101 5.75 6.21 -12.34
CA THR A 101 6.12 7.44 -11.64
C THR A 101 7.19 7.25 -10.57
N LYS A 102 7.44 6.03 -10.08
CA LYS A 102 8.47 5.78 -9.06
C LYS A 102 9.90 6.08 -9.53
N ASN A 103 10.16 6.07 -10.84
CA ASN A 103 11.51 6.24 -11.38
C ASN A 103 11.76 7.69 -11.79
N VAL A 104 12.77 8.33 -11.18
CA VAL A 104 13.22 9.70 -11.53
C VAL A 104 13.91 9.75 -12.90
N ARG A 105 14.46 8.61 -13.36
CA ARG A 105 15.06 8.45 -14.69
C ARG A 105 14.37 7.36 -15.47
N CYS A 106 14.27 7.54 -16.78
CA CYS A 106 13.83 6.51 -17.70
C CYS A 106 14.78 5.31 -17.67
N ILE A 107 14.26 4.10 -17.44
CA ILE A 107 15.04 2.85 -17.43
C ILE A 107 15.65 2.56 -18.81
N TYR A 108 15.04 3.08 -19.88
CA TYR A 108 15.45 2.77 -21.26
C TYR A 108 16.45 3.76 -21.85
N CYS A 109 16.26 5.07 -21.63
CA CYS A 109 17.07 6.11 -22.27
C CYS A 109 17.83 6.99 -21.27
N SER A 110 17.68 6.71 -19.97
CA SER A 110 18.36 7.38 -18.85
C SER A 110 18.08 8.88 -18.70
N CYS A 111 17.14 9.44 -19.46
CA CYS A 111 16.72 10.83 -19.31
C CYS A 111 15.86 11.03 -18.05
N GLU A 112 15.99 12.21 -17.45
CA GLU A 112 15.14 12.64 -16.34
C GLU A 112 13.71 12.82 -16.83
N VAL A 113 12.78 12.26 -16.06
CA VAL A 113 11.35 12.41 -16.32
C VAL A 113 10.86 13.56 -15.45
N PRO A 114 10.33 14.65 -16.04
CA PRO A 114 9.80 15.74 -15.25
C PRO A 114 8.59 15.24 -14.47
N LYS A 115 8.68 15.29 -13.14
CA LYS A 115 7.55 15.10 -12.24
C LYS A 115 6.97 16.47 -11.90
N GLU A 116 5.67 16.61 -11.98
CA GLU A 116 4.99 17.85 -11.61
C GLU A 116 4.97 18.05 -10.08
N HIS A 117 4.91 16.93 -9.32
CA HIS A 117 5.02 16.95 -7.85
C HIS A 117 5.94 15.86 -7.29
N VAL A 118 6.59 16.16 -6.16
CA VAL A 118 7.55 15.26 -5.47
C VAL A 118 6.88 13.97 -4.96
N PHE A 119 5.59 14.04 -4.66
CA PHE A 119 4.80 12.93 -4.11
C PHE A 119 4.01 12.14 -5.17
N GLN A 120 4.24 12.43 -6.46
CA GLN A 120 3.57 11.82 -7.63
C GLN A 120 4.41 10.69 -8.24
#